data_AF-A0A918YP00-F1
#
_entry.id   AF-A0A918YP00-F1
#
_cell.length_a   1.000
_cell.length_b   1.000
_cell.length_c   1.000
_cell.angle_alpha   90.00
_cell.angle_beta   90.00
_cell.angle_gamma   90.00
#
_symmetry.space_group_name_H-M   'P 1'
#
loop_
_entity.id
_entity.type
_entity.pdbx_description
1 polymer ?
#
loop_
_entity_poly.entity_id
_entity_poly.type
_entity_poly.pdbx_seq_one_letter_code
_entity_poly.pdbx_strand_id
1 'polypeptide(L)'
;MMVRRAITEKIPFGWVTAEAAYGFSKGWRSEPEQADIFHVMATTRHDTVVTRWSIDHPVHDLFPGLPRQKWKRRSCGEGAHGRRIHDWARVEVTPCTVRPWHREDRRYRVLARRSVSRPEEVSYYIAYCAAQTTLDELIRIAGSRWAVEECFQTAKQECGLDDYQVRRYPGWHRHMTLAMAAHACLTVLRARELDTEKAETEPPSPSTSASPRPDA
;
A
#
# COMPACT_ATOMS: atom_id res chain seq x y z
N MET A 1 -6.26 -5.14 18.60
CA MET A 1 -5.57 -4.50 17.46
C MET A 1 -6.53 -4.54 16.25
N MET A 2 -6.61 -3.47 15.45
CA MET A 2 -7.65 -3.30 14.41
C MET A 2 -7.64 -4.42 13.34
N VAL A 3 -6.45 -4.86 12.90
CA VAL A 3 -6.31 -5.97 11.95
C VAL A 3 -6.86 -7.27 12.54
N ARG A 4 -6.51 -7.60 13.78
CA ARG A 4 -7.06 -8.78 14.47
C ARG A 4 -8.59 -8.75 14.54
N ARG A 5 -9.17 -7.58 14.82
CA ARG A 5 -10.62 -7.41 14.85
C ARG A 5 -11.25 -7.61 13.46
N ALA A 6 -10.66 -7.04 12.42
CA ALA A 6 -11.11 -7.24 11.04
C ALA A 6 -11.08 -8.72 10.61
N ILE A 7 -10.05 -9.47 11.03
CA ILE A 7 -9.96 -10.92 10.82
C ILE A 7 -11.09 -11.65 11.56
N THR A 8 -11.29 -11.34 12.85
CA THR A 8 -12.35 -11.95 13.66
C THR A 8 -13.75 -11.67 13.10
N GLU A 9 -13.97 -10.44 12.61
CA GLU A 9 -15.23 -10.01 11.99
C GLU A 9 -15.35 -10.42 10.51
N LYS A 10 -14.36 -11.15 9.97
CA LYS A 10 -14.32 -11.65 8.58
C LYS A 10 -14.49 -10.56 7.52
N ILE A 11 -13.96 -9.38 7.78
CA ILE A 11 -13.93 -8.29 6.81
C ILE A 11 -13.00 -8.72 5.65
N PRO A 12 -13.44 -8.64 4.39
CA PRO A 12 -12.62 -9.06 3.25
C PRO A 12 -11.52 -8.03 2.98
N PHE A 13 -10.25 -8.46 3.07
CA PHE A 13 -9.10 -7.69 2.61
C PHE A 13 -7.96 -8.64 2.19
N GLY A 14 -7.17 -8.26 1.20
CA GLY A 14 -6.07 -9.10 0.68
C GLY A 14 -4.68 -8.70 1.15
N TRP A 15 -4.51 -7.44 1.59
CA TRP A 15 -3.20 -6.87 1.91
C TRP A 15 -3.30 -5.90 3.09
N VAL A 16 -2.25 -5.85 3.90
CA VAL A 16 -2.06 -4.83 4.95
C VAL A 16 -0.88 -3.94 4.59
N THR A 17 -1.06 -2.62 4.70
CA THR A 17 0.02 -1.64 4.52
C THR A 17 0.04 -0.67 5.68
N ALA A 18 1.23 -0.22 6.07
CA ALA A 18 1.40 0.68 7.20
C ALA A 18 2.69 1.50 7.10
N GLU A 19 2.76 2.57 7.89
CA GLU A 19 3.96 3.40 7.99
C GLU A 19 5.04 2.80 8.90
N ALA A 20 6.18 3.49 8.97
CA ALA A 20 7.37 3.05 9.68
C ALA A 20 7.16 2.88 11.20
N ALA A 21 6.26 3.66 11.82
CA ALA A 21 5.92 3.50 13.23
C ALA A 21 5.40 2.09 13.56
N TYR A 22 4.67 1.47 12.61
CA TYR A 22 4.16 0.11 12.76
C TYR A 22 5.14 -0.92 12.18
N GLY A 23 5.72 -0.66 11.01
CA GLY A 23 6.57 -1.63 10.32
C GLY A 23 7.91 -1.91 11.03
N PHE A 24 8.45 -0.96 11.80
CA PHE A 24 9.63 -1.21 12.63
C PHE A 24 9.35 -2.24 13.74
N SER A 25 8.12 -2.30 14.25
CA SER A 25 7.75 -3.25 15.30
C SER A 25 7.69 -4.68 14.76
N LYS A 26 8.68 -5.51 15.15
CA LYS A 26 8.72 -6.95 14.80
C LYS A 26 7.49 -7.70 15.31
N GLY A 27 6.94 -7.31 16.47
CA GLY A 27 5.71 -7.89 17.02
C GLY A 27 4.51 -7.61 16.12
N TRP A 28 4.38 -6.36 15.65
CA TRP A 28 3.29 -5.95 14.77
C TRP A 28 3.34 -6.64 13.41
N ARG A 29 4.54 -6.87 12.86
CA ARG A 29 4.74 -7.67 11.64
C ARG A 29 4.34 -9.13 11.81
N SER A 30 4.62 -9.70 12.98
CA SER A 30 4.37 -11.13 13.22
C SER A 30 2.88 -11.49 13.29
N GLU A 31 2.00 -10.57 13.69
CA GLU A 31 0.55 -10.82 13.80
C GLU A 31 -0.11 -11.13 12.44
N PRO A 32 -0.02 -10.28 11.39
CA PRO A 32 -0.56 -10.61 10.08
C PRO A 32 0.15 -11.82 9.45
N GLU A 33 1.44 -12.03 9.71
CA GLU A 33 2.15 -13.23 9.24
C GLU A 33 1.58 -14.53 9.83
N GLN A 34 1.26 -14.55 11.12
CA GLN A 34 0.62 -15.70 11.78
C GLN A 34 -0.76 -16.00 11.21
N ALA A 35 -1.48 -14.97 10.78
CA ALA A 35 -2.78 -15.10 10.12
C ALA A 35 -2.67 -15.39 8.60
N ASP A 36 -1.45 -15.56 8.08
CA ASP A 36 -1.13 -15.71 6.65
C ASP A 36 -1.67 -14.57 5.76
N ILE A 37 -1.58 -13.35 6.26
CA ILE A 37 -2.03 -12.14 5.57
C ILE A 37 -0.83 -11.42 4.98
N PHE A 38 -0.93 -11.14 3.67
CA PHE A 38 0.12 -10.41 2.97
C PHE A 38 0.22 -8.97 3.45
N HIS A 39 1.44 -8.47 3.52
CA HIS A 39 1.66 -7.10 3.94
C HIS A 39 2.85 -6.45 3.24
N VAL A 40 2.79 -5.13 3.13
CA VAL A 40 3.92 -4.28 2.73
C VAL A 40 3.96 -3.09 3.67
N MET A 41 4.97 -3.02 4.52
CA MET A 41 5.06 -2.00 5.56
C MET A 41 6.30 -1.17 5.37
N ALA A 42 6.19 0.15 5.51
CA ALA A 42 7.38 1.00 5.56
C ALA A 42 8.17 0.68 6.83
N THR A 43 9.50 0.81 6.78
CA THR A 43 10.37 0.62 7.93
C THR A 43 11.46 1.69 7.99
N THR A 44 12.22 1.71 9.07
CA THR A 44 13.37 2.60 9.26
C THR A 44 14.62 2.03 8.60
N ARG A 45 15.56 2.89 8.24
CA ARG A 45 16.84 2.48 7.63
C ARG A 45 17.68 1.53 8.53
N HIS A 46 17.50 1.62 9.84
CA HIS A 46 18.25 0.84 10.83
C HIS A 46 17.53 -0.45 11.27
N ASP A 47 16.34 -0.73 10.73
CA ASP A 47 15.69 -2.02 10.96
C ASP A 47 16.55 -3.16 10.44
N THR A 48 16.53 -4.30 11.14
CA THR A 48 17.39 -5.45 10.84
C THR A 48 16.58 -6.60 10.26
N VAL A 49 17.19 -7.29 9.28
CA VAL A 49 16.66 -8.50 8.67
C VAL A 49 17.72 -9.60 8.66
N VAL A 50 17.28 -10.85 8.71
CA VAL A 50 18.18 -11.98 8.52
C VAL A 50 18.43 -12.17 7.03
N THR A 51 19.70 -12.28 6.70
CA THR A 51 20.16 -12.69 5.37
C THR A 51 20.97 -13.97 5.51
N ARG A 52 21.37 -14.56 4.38
CA ARG A 52 22.34 -15.67 4.38
C ARG A 52 23.66 -15.31 5.11
N TRP A 53 24.04 -14.03 5.14
CA TRP A 53 25.36 -13.58 5.55
C TRP A 53 25.40 -12.96 6.95
N SER A 54 24.26 -12.49 7.47
CA SER A 54 24.16 -11.88 8.79
C SER A 54 22.75 -12.02 9.35
N ILE A 55 22.67 -12.26 10.65
CA ILE A 55 21.41 -12.40 11.39
C ILE A 55 20.76 -11.02 11.64
N ASP A 56 21.56 -9.98 11.82
CA ASP A 56 21.10 -8.61 12.04
C ASP A 56 21.67 -7.68 10.97
N HIS A 57 21.29 -7.92 9.72
CA HIS A 57 21.73 -7.09 8.61
C HIS A 57 20.83 -5.85 8.49
N PRO A 58 21.36 -4.62 8.61
CA PRO A 58 20.56 -3.41 8.45
C PRO A 58 19.95 -3.34 7.04
N VAL A 59 18.69 -2.94 6.96
CA VAL A 59 17.95 -2.86 5.69
C VAL A 59 18.65 -1.93 4.68
N HIS A 60 19.26 -0.84 5.14
CA HIS A 60 19.94 0.09 4.23
C HIS A 60 21.23 -0.46 3.62
N ASP A 61 21.90 -1.44 4.24
CA ASP A 61 23.15 -2.04 3.75
C ASP A 61 22.92 -3.06 2.62
N LEU A 62 21.67 -3.48 2.40
CA LEU A 62 21.30 -4.43 1.34
C LEU A 62 21.40 -3.86 -0.08
N PHE A 63 21.36 -2.54 -0.21
CA PHE A 63 21.12 -1.84 -1.48
C PHE A 63 22.36 -1.16 -2.13
N PRO A 64 23.38 -0.69 -1.39
CA PRO A 64 24.57 -0.05 -1.96
C PRO A 64 25.35 -0.94 -2.95
N GLY A 65 25.40 -2.25 -2.73
CA GLY A 65 26.10 -3.21 -3.59
C GLY A 65 25.31 -3.68 -4.81
N LEU A 66 24.06 -3.23 -5.01
CA LEU A 66 23.23 -3.72 -6.10
C LEU A 66 23.60 -3.08 -7.45
N PRO A 67 23.76 -3.88 -8.52
CA PRO A 67 23.95 -3.36 -9.86
C PRO A 67 22.82 -2.42 -10.27
N ARG A 68 23.13 -1.41 -11.09
CA ARG A 68 22.14 -0.43 -11.57
C ARG A 68 20.95 -1.09 -12.27
N GLN A 69 21.15 -2.24 -12.93
CA GLN A 69 20.08 -2.99 -13.61
C GLN A 69 19.01 -3.57 -12.66
N LYS A 70 19.34 -3.74 -11.36
CA LYS A 70 18.38 -4.19 -10.35
C LYS A 70 17.41 -3.09 -9.93
N TRP A 71 17.78 -1.83 -10.15
CA TRP A 71 16.90 -0.69 -9.94
C TRP A 71 15.98 -0.50 -11.15
N LYS A 72 14.67 -0.59 -10.92
CA LYS A 72 13.65 -0.41 -11.95
C LYS A 72 12.87 0.86 -11.68
N ARG A 73 12.82 1.73 -12.68
CA ARG A 73 11.97 2.93 -12.64
C ARG A 73 10.51 2.54 -12.80
N ARG A 74 9.68 2.87 -11.82
CA ARG A 74 8.26 2.51 -11.76
C ARG A 74 7.44 3.60 -11.11
N SER A 75 6.16 3.65 -11.46
CA SER A 75 5.19 4.56 -10.86
C SER A 75 4.50 3.91 -9.67
N CYS A 76 4.31 4.67 -8.59
CA CYS A 76 3.59 4.25 -7.38
C CYS A 76 2.09 4.54 -7.43
N GLY A 77 1.55 4.78 -8.63
CA GLY A 77 0.20 5.26 -8.86
C GLY A 77 0.18 6.72 -9.34
N GLU A 78 -1.02 7.15 -9.68
CA GLU A 78 -1.32 8.54 -10.02
C GLU A 78 -1.32 9.38 -8.74
N GLY A 79 -0.77 10.59 -8.83
CA GLY A 79 -0.79 11.55 -7.75
C GLY A 79 -1.35 12.88 -8.23
N ALA A 80 -1.71 13.75 -7.29
CA ALA A 80 -2.20 15.11 -7.58
C ALA A 80 -1.26 15.95 -8.48
N HIS A 81 0.02 15.60 -8.59
CA HIS A 81 1.03 16.27 -9.43
C HIS A 81 1.51 15.39 -10.61
N GLY A 82 0.72 14.38 -11.01
CA GLY A 82 1.06 13.42 -12.05
C GLY A 82 1.62 12.10 -11.53
N ARG A 83 2.16 11.28 -12.44
CA ARG A 83 2.68 9.93 -12.12
C ARG A 83 3.86 10.04 -11.14
N ARG A 84 3.73 9.42 -9.97
CA ARG A 84 4.79 9.40 -8.95
C ARG A 84 5.85 8.39 -9.32
N ILE A 85 6.85 8.82 -10.08
CA ILE A 85 7.91 7.96 -10.62
C ILE A 85 9.07 7.90 -9.63
N HIS A 86 9.44 6.69 -9.21
CA HIS A 86 10.57 6.41 -8.35
C HIS A 86 11.42 5.27 -8.91
N ASP A 87 12.68 5.21 -8.49
CA ASP A 87 13.51 4.04 -8.75
C ASP A 87 13.32 3.04 -7.60
N TRP A 88 12.98 1.80 -7.95
CA TRP A 88 12.69 0.73 -7.00
C TRP A 88 13.68 -0.42 -7.13
N ALA A 89 14.12 -0.95 -6.00
CA ALA A 89 14.88 -2.19 -5.93
C ALA A 89 14.24 -3.15 -4.95
N ARG A 90 14.44 -4.45 -5.17
CA ARG A 90 13.93 -5.54 -4.32
C ARG A 90 15.04 -6.53 -4.03
N VAL A 91 15.16 -6.90 -2.76
CA VAL A 91 16.03 -7.97 -2.27
C VAL A 91 15.16 -9.00 -1.56
N GLU A 92 15.39 -10.28 -1.83
CA GLU A 92 14.76 -11.37 -1.10
C GLU A 92 15.58 -11.65 0.16
N VAL A 93 14.91 -11.77 1.30
CA VAL A 93 15.54 -11.96 2.60
C VAL A 93 14.94 -13.17 3.30
N THR A 94 15.67 -13.71 4.26
CA THR A 94 15.17 -14.78 5.11
C THR A 94 14.41 -14.14 6.26
N PRO A 95 13.31 -14.73 6.75
CA PRO A 95 12.67 -14.24 7.96
C PRO A 95 13.68 -14.15 9.11
N CYS A 96 13.54 -13.09 9.92
CA CYS A 96 14.44 -12.79 11.04
C CYS A 96 14.45 -13.88 12.14
N THR A 97 13.54 -14.83 12.04
CA THR A 97 13.37 -15.93 12.98
C THR A 97 12.73 -17.07 12.20
N VAL A 98 13.20 -18.30 12.37
CA VAL A 98 12.48 -19.49 11.87
C VAL A 98 11.11 -19.49 12.56
N ARG A 99 10.09 -19.02 11.86
CA ARG A 99 8.73 -18.97 12.38
C ARG A 99 8.10 -20.36 12.20
N PRO A 100 7.47 -20.94 13.23
CA PRO A 100 6.74 -22.21 13.11
C PRO A 100 5.66 -22.21 12.00
N TRP A 101 5.11 -21.03 11.68
CA TRP A 101 4.09 -20.84 10.66
C TRP A 101 4.65 -20.47 9.29
N HIS A 102 5.97 -20.56 9.08
CA HIS A 102 6.58 -20.28 7.78
C HIS A 102 6.11 -21.29 6.74
N ARG A 103 5.59 -20.79 5.61
CA ARG A 103 5.22 -21.63 4.46
C ARG A 103 6.22 -21.47 3.30
N GLU A 104 6.48 -22.57 2.60
CA GLU A 104 7.42 -22.60 1.49
C GLU A 104 6.97 -21.80 0.26
N ASP A 105 5.69 -21.47 0.15
CA ASP A 105 5.12 -20.64 -0.92
C ASP A 105 5.12 -19.13 -0.59
N ARG A 106 5.62 -18.76 0.59
CA ARG A 106 5.70 -17.38 1.07
C ARG A 106 7.13 -16.86 1.02
N ARG A 107 7.28 -15.56 0.82
CA ARG A 107 8.57 -14.89 0.70
C ARG A 107 8.59 -13.60 1.48
N TYR A 108 9.75 -13.35 2.08
CA TYR A 108 10.09 -12.09 2.72
C TYR A 108 10.96 -11.28 1.76
N ARG A 109 10.55 -10.06 1.47
CA ARG A 109 11.22 -9.17 0.52
C ARG A 109 11.39 -7.81 1.14
N VAL A 110 12.54 -7.19 0.89
CA VAL A 110 12.81 -5.81 1.27
C VAL A 110 12.83 -4.98 -0.01
N LEU A 111 12.12 -3.86 0.02
CA LEU A 111 12.06 -2.90 -1.07
C LEU A 111 12.77 -1.63 -0.66
N ALA A 112 13.56 -1.08 -1.58
CA ALA A 112 14.04 0.29 -1.47
C ALA A 112 13.42 1.12 -2.57
N ARG A 113 12.96 2.31 -2.19
CA ARG A 113 12.45 3.34 -3.07
C ARG A 113 13.34 4.55 -2.93
N ARG A 114 13.91 5.04 -4.04
CA ARG A 114 14.67 6.30 -4.05
C ARG A 114 14.06 7.32 -5.00
N SER A 115 14.26 8.60 -4.71
CA SER A 115 13.89 9.67 -5.65
C SER A 115 14.76 9.63 -6.90
N VAL A 116 14.18 10.00 -8.04
CA VAL A 116 14.91 10.11 -9.31
C VAL A 116 15.83 11.34 -9.32
N SER A 117 15.38 12.45 -8.71
CA SER A 117 16.15 13.70 -8.62
C SER A 117 17.13 13.70 -7.45
N ARG A 118 16.82 12.97 -6.38
CA ARG A 118 17.59 12.89 -5.13
C ARG A 118 17.84 11.43 -4.72
N PRO A 119 18.78 10.73 -5.37
CA PRO A 119 19.01 9.30 -5.16
C PRO A 119 19.40 8.91 -3.72
N GLU A 120 19.88 9.86 -2.92
CA GLU A 120 20.21 9.74 -1.50
C GLU A 120 18.97 9.59 -0.61
N GLU A 121 17.81 10.07 -1.05
CA GLU A 121 16.56 9.95 -0.30
C GLU A 121 15.92 8.58 -0.55
N VAL A 122 16.30 7.61 0.29
CA VAL A 122 15.81 6.24 0.21
C VAL A 122 14.79 5.95 1.31
N SER A 123 13.62 5.44 0.92
CA SER A 123 12.62 4.86 1.82
C SER A 123 12.63 3.34 1.70
N TYR A 124 12.49 2.65 2.82
CA TYR A 124 12.53 1.19 2.86
C TYR A 124 11.20 0.58 3.27
N TYR A 125 10.92 -0.60 2.73
CA TYR A 125 9.72 -1.37 3.02
C TYR A 125 10.05 -2.84 3.20
N ILE A 126 9.31 -3.50 4.09
CA ILE A 126 9.36 -4.95 4.29
C ILE A 126 8.03 -5.54 3.83
N ALA A 127 8.12 -6.59 3.03
CA ALA A 127 6.98 -7.26 2.44
C ALA A 127 6.97 -8.75 2.77
N TYR A 128 5.82 -9.24 3.19
CA TYR A 128 5.47 -10.65 3.25
C TYR A 128 4.43 -10.92 2.19
N CYS A 129 4.75 -11.79 1.23
CA CYS A 129 3.93 -12.02 0.05
C CYS A 129 4.10 -13.43 -0.49
N ALA A 130 3.24 -13.82 -1.42
CA ALA A 130 3.40 -15.07 -2.16
C ALA A 130 4.64 -15.00 -3.08
N ALA A 131 5.26 -16.15 -3.35
CA ALA A 131 6.48 -16.22 -4.16
C ALA A 131 6.30 -15.58 -5.57
N GLN A 132 5.12 -15.73 -6.17
CA GLN A 132 4.76 -15.21 -7.48
C GLN A 132 4.45 -13.70 -7.51
N THR A 133 4.32 -13.03 -6.36
CA THR A 133 3.97 -11.61 -6.32
C THR A 133 4.99 -10.78 -7.09
N THR A 134 4.51 -9.93 -8.00
CA THR A 134 5.37 -9.10 -8.86
C THR A 134 5.90 -7.88 -8.11
N LEU A 135 6.97 -7.26 -8.62
CA LEU A 135 7.44 -6.00 -8.07
C LEU A 135 6.39 -4.90 -8.21
N ASP A 136 5.69 -4.85 -9.35
CA ASP A 136 4.70 -3.81 -9.63
C ASP A 136 3.49 -3.92 -8.67
N GLU A 137 3.09 -5.13 -8.29
CA GLU A 137 2.06 -5.34 -7.27
C GLU A 137 2.51 -4.83 -5.89
N LEU A 138 3.74 -5.15 -5.47
CA LEU A 138 4.28 -4.63 -4.20
C LEU A 138 4.36 -3.10 -4.18
N ILE A 139 4.76 -2.50 -5.31
CA ILE A 139 4.82 -1.04 -5.47
C ILE A 139 3.41 -0.43 -5.36
N ARG A 140 2.41 -1.06 -5.97
CA ARG A 140 1.01 -0.63 -5.87
C ARG A 140 0.52 -0.64 -4.42
N ILE A 141 0.79 -1.71 -3.66
CA ILE A 141 0.41 -1.81 -2.24
C ILE A 141 1.20 -0.83 -1.36
N ALA A 142 2.49 -0.62 -1.64
CA ALA A 142 3.27 0.41 -0.95
C ALA A 142 2.74 1.83 -1.26
N GLY A 143 2.30 2.05 -2.50
CA GLY A 143 1.73 3.31 -2.98
C GLY A 143 0.36 3.63 -2.40
N SER A 144 -0.48 2.61 -2.14
CA SER A 144 -1.82 2.83 -1.56
C SER A 144 -1.78 3.46 -0.16
N ARG A 145 -0.63 3.41 0.53
CA ARG A 145 -0.42 4.16 1.78
C ARG A 145 -0.60 5.67 1.61
N TRP A 146 -0.26 6.23 0.44
CA TRP A 146 -0.47 7.66 0.21
C TRP A 146 -1.94 8.04 0.12
N ALA A 147 -2.79 7.16 -0.41
CA ALA A 147 -4.23 7.40 -0.44
C ALA A 147 -4.82 7.50 0.98
N VAL A 148 -4.23 6.79 1.96
CA VAL A 148 -4.62 6.90 3.37
C VAL A 148 -4.29 8.28 3.93
N GLU A 149 -3.09 8.81 3.65
CA GLU A 149 -2.72 10.17 4.08
C GLU A 149 -3.64 11.22 3.44
N GLU A 150 -3.87 11.11 2.13
CA GLU A 150 -4.76 12.01 1.40
C GLU A 150 -6.20 11.98 1.93
N CYS A 151 -6.70 10.78 2.25
CA CYS A 151 -7.99 10.57 2.93
C CYS A 151 -8.04 11.28 4.28
N PHE A 152 -7.00 11.14 5.12
CA PHE A 152 -6.94 11.84 6.41
C PHE A 152 -6.88 13.35 6.25
N GLN A 153 -6.08 13.88 5.32
CA GLN A 153 -6.01 15.32 5.08
C GLN A 153 -7.34 15.88 4.59
N THR A 154 -8.02 15.16 3.70
CA THR A 154 -9.33 15.55 3.18
C THR A 154 -10.39 15.49 4.28
N ALA A 155 -10.40 14.43 5.09
CA ALA A 155 -11.34 14.29 6.21
C ALA A 155 -11.16 15.40 7.27
N LYS A 156 -9.94 15.86 7.52
CA LYS A 156 -9.68 17.04 8.37
C LYS A 156 -10.30 18.28 7.76
N GLN A 157 -9.93 18.58 6.52
CA GLN A 157 -10.33 19.82 5.84
C GLN A 157 -11.84 19.91 5.56
N GLU A 158 -12.49 18.80 5.19
CA GLU A 158 -13.88 18.79 4.72
C GLU A 158 -14.88 18.30 5.78
N CYS A 159 -14.45 17.47 6.73
CA CYS A 159 -15.34 16.83 7.71
C CYS A 159 -14.98 17.18 9.16
N GLY A 160 -14.05 18.10 9.39
CA GLY A 160 -13.65 18.55 10.72
C GLY A 160 -13.11 17.41 11.57
N LEU A 161 -12.35 16.48 10.97
CA LEU A 161 -11.81 15.33 11.71
C LEU A 161 -10.97 15.76 12.92
N ASP A 162 -10.25 16.87 12.82
CA ASP A 162 -9.48 17.51 13.90
C ASP A 162 -10.18 18.70 14.56
N ASP A 163 -11.36 19.10 14.10
CA ASP A 163 -12.18 20.18 14.66
C ASP A 163 -13.06 19.72 15.82
N TYR A 164 -12.45 19.24 16.91
CA TYR A 164 -13.17 18.86 18.12
C TYR A 164 -12.54 19.45 19.38
N GLN A 165 -13.39 19.84 20.34
CA GLN A 165 -12.98 20.31 21.67
C GLN A 165 -13.23 19.27 22.77
N VAL A 166 -13.47 18.03 22.37
CA VAL A 166 -13.88 16.95 23.29
C VAL A 166 -12.69 16.46 24.12
N ARG A 167 -12.89 16.38 25.44
CA ARG A 167 -11.85 15.96 26.40
C ARG A 167 -12.03 14.56 26.97
N ARG A 168 -13.12 13.87 26.62
CA ARG A 168 -13.42 12.51 27.09
C ARG A 168 -13.37 11.53 25.93
N TYR A 169 -12.75 10.37 26.17
CA TYR A 169 -12.60 9.31 25.16
C TYR A 169 -13.90 8.93 24.44
N PRO A 170 -15.06 8.73 25.11
CA PRO A 170 -16.29 8.37 24.41
C PRO A 170 -16.76 9.43 23.42
N GLY A 171 -16.63 10.72 23.77
CA GLY A 171 -17.03 11.80 22.87
C GLY A 171 -16.04 11.97 21.72
N TRP A 172 -14.74 11.83 21.96
CA TRP A 172 -13.73 11.78 20.91
C TRP A 172 -13.99 10.65 19.92
N HIS A 173 -14.27 9.44 20.43
CA HIS A 173 -14.55 8.27 19.59
C HIS A 173 -15.80 8.48 18.73
N ARG A 174 -16.87 9.05 19.29
CA ARG A 174 -18.09 9.39 18.53
C ARG A 174 -17.81 10.42 17.43
N HIS A 175 -17.06 11.48 17.74
CA HIS A 175 -16.67 12.50 16.77
C HIS A 175 -15.87 11.88 15.61
N MET A 176 -14.81 11.14 15.92
CA MET A 176 -13.97 10.46 14.93
C MET A 176 -14.80 9.54 14.03
N THR A 177 -15.72 8.77 14.62
CA THR A 177 -16.57 7.85 13.87
C THR A 177 -17.49 8.60 12.90
N LEU A 178 -18.13 9.67 13.36
CA LEU A 178 -19.05 10.47 12.54
C LEU A 178 -18.31 11.22 11.42
N ALA A 179 -17.16 11.83 11.72
CA ALA A 179 -16.35 12.52 10.72
C ALA A 179 -15.83 11.57 9.64
N MET A 180 -15.35 10.38 10.03
CA MET A 180 -14.93 9.33 9.08
C MET A 180 -16.11 8.82 8.24
N ALA A 181 -17.29 8.63 8.83
CA ALA A 181 -18.49 8.20 8.11
C ALA A 181 -18.96 9.28 7.11
N ALA A 182 -18.95 10.55 7.50
CA ALA A 182 -19.27 11.67 6.61
C ALA A 182 -18.30 11.73 5.43
N HIS A 183 -16.99 11.63 5.69
CA HIS A 183 -15.98 11.62 4.64
C HIS A 183 -16.15 10.44 3.68
N ALA A 184 -16.45 9.24 4.19
CA ALA A 184 -16.73 8.07 3.36
C ALA A 184 -17.96 8.30 2.46
N CYS A 185 -19.05 8.88 3.00
CA CYS A 185 -20.23 9.25 2.21
C CYS A 185 -19.89 10.23 1.09
N LEU A 186 -19.18 11.32 1.40
CA LEU A 186 -18.77 12.33 0.40
C LEU A 186 -17.88 11.73 -0.69
N THR A 187 -16.94 10.87 -0.30
CA THR A 187 -16.04 10.18 -1.25
C THR A 187 -16.84 9.29 -2.22
N VAL A 188 -17.82 8.55 -1.72
CA VAL A 188 -18.69 7.70 -2.56
C VAL A 188 -19.59 8.53 -3.47
N LEU A 189 -20.14 9.64 -2.98
CA LEU A 189 -20.96 10.55 -3.80
C LEU A 189 -20.13 11.13 -4.95
N ARG A 190 -18.94 11.67 -4.65
CA ARG A 190 -18.03 12.22 -5.64
C ARG A 190 -17.60 11.19 -6.69
N ALA A 191 -17.32 9.95 -6.26
CA ALA A 191 -16.98 8.87 -7.20
C ALA A 191 -18.12 8.57 -8.18
N ARG A 192 -19.38 8.56 -7.69
CA ARG A 192 -20.57 8.33 -8.53
C ARG A 192 -20.81 9.47 -9.52
N GLU A 193 -20.59 10.71 -9.11
CA GLU A 193 -20.70 11.87 -10.00
C GLU A 193 -19.68 11.79 -11.14
N LEU A 194 -18.41 11.50 -10.84
CA LEU A 194 -17.36 11.34 -11.85
C LEU A 194 -17.63 10.18 -12.82
N ASP A 195 -18.19 9.07 -12.33
CA ASP A 195 -18.58 7.95 -13.20
C ASP A 195 -19.75 8.33 -14.12
N THR A 196 -20.67 9.18 -13.64
CA THR A 196 -21.81 9.69 -14.43
C THR A 196 -21.33 10.67 -15.51
N GLU A 197 -20.46 11.62 -15.16
CA GLU A 197 -19.86 12.55 -16.13
C GLU A 197 -19.08 11.81 -17.21
N LYS A 198 -18.30 10.79 -16.83
CA LYS A 198 -17.53 9.96 -17.78
C LYS A 198 -18.44 9.18 -18.73
N ALA A 199 -19.58 8.68 -18.26
CA ALA A 199 -20.58 8.02 -19.09
C ALA A 199 -21.27 8.99 -20.08
N GLU A 200 -21.41 10.26 -19.72
CA GLU A 200 -21.96 11.30 -20.61
C GLU A 200 -20.92 11.81 -21.64
N THR A 201 -19.62 11.71 -21.36
CA THR A 201 -18.57 12.20 -22.27
C THR A 201 -18.08 11.17 -23.30
N GLU A 202 -18.40 9.87 -23.15
CA GLU A 202 -18.09 8.86 -24.17
C GLU A 202 -19.15 8.89 -25.29
N PRO A 203 -18.81 9.20 -26.56
CA PRO A 203 -19.77 9.16 -27.64
C PRO A 203 -20.25 7.71 -27.88
N PRO A 204 -21.52 7.50 -28.25
CA PRO A 204 -22.03 6.16 -28.55
C PRO A 204 -21.18 5.53 -29.65
N SER A 205 -20.65 4.34 -29.38
CA SER A 205 -19.91 3.54 -30.37
C SER A 205 -20.77 3.39 -31.63
N PRO A 206 -20.24 3.66 -32.83
CA PRO A 206 -21.03 3.50 -34.05
C PRO A 206 -21.38 2.02 -34.18
N SER A 207 -22.66 1.73 -34.08
CA SER A 207 -23.24 0.42 -34.38
C SER A 207 -22.79 0.06 -35.79
N THR A 208 -21.94 -0.96 -35.93
CA THR A 208 -21.58 -1.54 -37.21
C THR A 208 -22.86 -2.04 -37.88
N SER A 209 -23.45 -1.24 -38.76
CA SER A 209 -24.52 -1.68 -39.64
C SER A 209 -24.01 -2.85 -40.47
N ALA A 210 -24.71 -3.98 -40.36
CA ALA A 210 -24.42 -5.18 -41.12
C ALA A 210 -24.38 -4.88 -42.63
N SER A 211 -23.28 -5.23 -43.28
CA SER A 211 -23.17 -5.20 -44.73
C SER A 211 -24.20 -6.15 -45.37
N PRO A 212 -24.85 -5.78 -46.48
CA PRO A 212 -25.74 -6.70 -47.19
C PRO A 212 -24.94 -7.85 -47.81
N ARG A 213 -25.47 -9.06 -47.70
CA ARG A 213 -24.92 -10.26 -48.38
C ARG A 213 -25.04 -10.06 -49.90
N PRO A 214 -24.01 -10.41 -50.70
CA PRO A 214 -24.19 -10.52 -52.13
C PRO A 214 -24.81 -11.88 -52.47
N ASP A 215 -25.94 -11.85 -53.16
CA ASP A 215 -26.52 -13.01 -53.82
C ASP A 215 -25.62 -13.45 -55.00
N ALA A 216 -25.22 -14.72 -55.01
CA ALA A 216 -24.86 -15.52 -56.18
C ALA A 216 -24.90 -17.01 -55.83
#